data_AF-A0A523U106-F1
#
_entry.id   AF-A0A523U106-F1
#
_cell.length_a   1.000
_cell.length_b   1.000
_cell.length_c   1.000
_cell.angle_alpha   90.00
_cell.angle_beta   90.00
_cell.angle_gamma   90.00
#
_symmetry.space_group_name_H-M   'P 1'
#
loop_
_entity.id
_entity.type
_entity.pdbx_description
1 polymer ?
#
loop_
_entity_poly.entity_id
_entity_poly.type
_entity_poly.pdbx_seq_one_letter_code
_entity_poly.pdbx_strand_id
1 'polypeptide(L)'
;MSKQKPNPRLVPELVPSPLWGKSVHKTIKRSQWDREIRKKVLDQANNICATCGASYEKGMICHEEWEYVDDAHIARLIGFRLICRDCNFVNHYGKAGTLGRAEDALLHLSKVNQIKEEAAKDIISASIDKWIERSSIEDWKIEISPKLIAEYPILHDVDLS
;
A
#
# COMPACT_ATOMS: atom_id res chain seq x y z
N MET A 1 6.02 -34.05 -7.19
CA MET A 1 6.44 -32.76 -7.78
C MET A 1 5.69 -31.65 -7.06
N SER A 2 6.32 -31.00 -6.08
CA SER A 2 5.70 -29.89 -5.35
C SER A 2 5.56 -28.71 -6.30
N LYS A 3 4.33 -28.45 -6.77
CA LYS A 3 4.04 -27.20 -7.49
C LYS A 3 4.30 -26.06 -6.50
N GLN A 4 5.33 -25.27 -6.75
CA GLN A 4 5.57 -24.03 -6.02
C GLN A 4 4.29 -23.19 -6.14
N LYS A 5 3.65 -22.88 -5.00
CA LYS A 5 2.45 -22.04 -5.02
C LYS A 5 2.85 -20.68 -5.60
N PRO A 6 2.12 -20.13 -6.59
CA PRO A 6 2.39 -18.78 -7.06
C PRO A 6 2.27 -17.80 -5.90
N ASN A 7 3.13 -16.78 -5.89
CA ASN A 7 3.05 -15.72 -4.87
C ASN A 7 1.66 -15.07 -4.91
N PRO A 8 1.07 -14.76 -3.75
CA PRO A 8 -0.21 -14.07 -3.68
C PRO A 8 -0.12 -12.71 -4.39
N ARG A 9 -1.15 -12.40 -5.19
CA ARG A 9 -1.28 -11.17 -5.96
C ARG A 9 -1.62 -9.96 -5.08
N LEU A 10 -2.34 -10.19 -3.98
CA LEU A 10 -2.73 -9.18 -3.01
C LEU A 10 -2.43 -9.66 -1.60
N VAL A 11 -1.66 -8.87 -0.86
CA VAL A 11 -1.24 -9.13 0.52
C VAL A 11 -1.43 -7.84 1.32
N PRO A 12 -1.89 -7.89 2.58
CA PRO A 12 -1.93 -6.71 3.42
C PRO A 12 -0.54 -6.09 3.62
N GLU A 13 -0.42 -4.80 3.28
CA GLU A 13 0.78 -3.99 3.48
C GLU A 13 0.53 -3.03 4.66
N LEU A 14 0.47 -3.61 5.87
CA LEU A 14 0.20 -2.84 7.07
C LEU A 14 1.38 -1.90 7.37
N VAL A 15 1.08 -0.61 7.49
CA VAL A 15 2.08 0.42 7.87
C VAL A 15 2.44 0.23 9.35
N PRO A 16 3.74 0.12 9.71
CA PRO A 16 4.18 0.07 11.11
C PRO A 16 3.65 1.26 11.92
N SER A 17 3.27 1.04 13.18
CA SER A 17 2.60 2.11 13.96
C SER A 17 3.42 3.39 14.15
N PRO A 18 4.75 3.37 14.34
CA PRO A 18 5.55 4.60 14.44
C PRO A 18 5.54 5.44 13.15
N LEU A 19 5.19 4.83 12.01
CA LEU A 19 5.11 5.47 10.70
C LEU A 19 3.68 5.92 10.33
N TRP A 20 2.70 5.72 11.21
CA TRP A 20 1.33 6.16 10.94
C TRP A 20 1.25 7.67 10.76
N GLY A 21 0.53 8.08 9.72
CA GLY A 21 0.36 9.49 9.39
C GLY A 21 1.41 10.05 8.44
N LYS A 22 2.54 9.36 8.26
CA LYS A 22 3.55 9.71 7.26
C LYS A 22 3.02 9.40 5.86
N SER A 23 2.93 10.44 5.01
CA SER A 23 2.37 10.34 3.66
C SER A 23 2.66 11.62 2.88
N VAL A 24 3.10 11.48 1.63
CA VAL A 24 3.30 12.62 0.73
C VAL A 24 1.99 13.37 0.51
N HIS A 25 0.88 12.66 0.32
CA HIS A 25 -0.45 13.29 0.15
C HIS A 25 -0.83 14.20 1.31
N LYS A 26 -0.36 13.91 2.54
CA LYS A 26 -0.61 14.74 3.72
C LYS A 26 0.40 15.89 3.87
N THR A 27 1.60 15.75 3.31
CA THR A 27 2.68 16.74 3.44
C THR A 27 2.56 17.87 2.42
N ILE A 28 2.24 17.56 1.16
CA ILE A 28 2.17 18.60 0.10
C ILE A 28 0.77 19.18 -0.05
N LYS A 29 0.65 20.33 -0.73
CA LYS A 29 -0.67 20.92 -0.99
C LYS A 29 -1.51 19.97 -1.84
N ARG A 30 -2.79 19.83 -1.49
CA ARG A 30 -3.73 18.97 -2.24
C ARG A 30 -3.74 19.23 -3.74
N SER A 31 -3.69 20.50 -4.16
CA SER A 31 -3.63 20.86 -5.58
C SER A 31 -2.36 20.39 -6.28
N GLN A 32 -1.22 20.36 -5.57
CA GLN A 32 0.04 19.81 -6.08
C GLN A 32 -0.03 18.30 -6.19
N TRP A 33 -0.53 17.61 -5.15
CA TRP A 33 -0.77 16.17 -5.21
C TRP A 33 -1.66 15.79 -6.39
N ASP A 34 -2.80 16.47 -6.54
CA ASP A 34 -3.78 16.16 -7.56
C ASP A 34 -3.20 16.37 -8.97
N ARG A 35 -2.44 17.46 -9.18
CA ARG A 35 -1.91 17.84 -10.50
C ARG A 35 -0.64 17.07 -10.89
N GLU A 36 0.31 16.91 -9.97
CA GLU A 36 1.65 16.42 -10.29
C GLU A 36 1.80 14.90 -10.09
N ILE A 37 1.05 14.32 -9.13
CA ILE A 37 1.17 12.90 -8.78
C ILE A 37 -0.05 12.13 -9.23
N ARG A 38 -1.22 12.43 -8.65
CA ARG A 38 -2.44 11.64 -8.84
C ARG A 38 -2.87 11.61 -10.30
N LYS A 39 -2.83 12.75 -11.01
CA LYS A 39 -3.16 12.83 -12.43
C LYS A 39 -2.30 11.88 -13.27
N LYS A 40 -0.98 11.90 -13.06
CA LYS A 40 -0.03 11.05 -13.79
C LYS A 40 -0.32 9.56 -13.53
N VAL A 41 -0.56 9.18 -12.28
CA VAL A 41 -0.90 7.79 -11.90
C VAL A 41 -2.22 7.34 -12.52
N LEU A 42 -3.24 8.20 -12.55
CA LEU A 42 -4.52 7.91 -13.22
C LEU A 42 -4.33 7.71 -14.73
N ASP A 43 -3.61 8.61 -15.38
CA ASP A 43 -3.36 8.60 -16.82
C ASP A 43 -2.54 7.36 -17.23
N GLN A 44 -1.53 6.97 -16.43
CA GLN A 44 -0.73 5.75 -16.67
C GLN A 44 -1.53 4.45 -16.46
N ALA A 45 -2.42 4.42 -15.48
CA ALA A 45 -3.16 3.21 -15.11
C ALA A 45 -4.42 2.96 -15.95
N ASN A 46 -4.79 3.87 -16.87
CA ASN A 46 -6.04 3.81 -17.64
C ASN A 46 -7.28 3.58 -16.75
N ASN A 47 -7.28 4.14 -15.54
CA ASN A 47 -8.34 3.96 -14.54
C ASN A 47 -8.59 2.48 -14.12
N ILE A 48 -7.58 1.61 -14.22
CA ILE A 48 -7.64 0.19 -13.84
C ILE A 48 -6.82 -0.03 -12.57
N CYS A 49 -7.36 -0.82 -11.64
CA CYS A 49 -6.67 -1.23 -10.43
C CYS A 49 -5.46 -2.10 -10.79
N ALA A 50 -4.26 -1.65 -10.44
CA ALA A 50 -3.02 -2.39 -10.68
C ALA A 50 -3.02 -3.77 -10.01
N THR A 51 -3.73 -3.91 -8.87
CA THR A 51 -3.80 -5.16 -8.11
C THR A 51 -4.83 -6.12 -8.66
N CYS A 52 -6.12 -5.77 -8.74
CA CYS A 52 -7.18 -6.73 -9.09
C CYS A 52 -7.74 -6.58 -10.51
N GLY A 53 -7.37 -5.53 -11.24
CA GLY A 53 -7.88 -5.22 -12.58
C GLY A 53 -9.28 -4.58 -12.60
N ALA A 54 -9.91 -4.33 -11.46
CA ALA A 54 -11.19 -3.64 -11.41
C ALA A 54 -11.04 -2.17 -11.84
N SER A 55 -12.04 -1.64 -12.54
CA SER A 55 -12.11 -0.21 -12.93
C SER A 55 -13.40 0.38 -12.40
N TYR A 56 -13.30 1.57 -11.80
CA TYR A 56 -14.44 2.31 -11.28
C TYR A 56 -14.34 3.76 -11.77
N GLU A 57 -15.44 4.33 -12.26
CA GLU A 57 -15.47 5.73 -12.72
C GLU A 57 -15.02 6.71 -11.62
N LYS A 58 -15.37 6.42 -10.37
CA LYS A 58 -15.03 7.22 -9.19
C LYS A 58 -14.53 6.35 -8.06
N GLY A 59 -13.71 6.92 -7.19
CA GLY A 59 -13.24 6.26 -5.98
C GLY A 59 -11.99 5.40 -6.14
N MET A 60 -11.30 5.47 -7.28
CA MET A 60 -9.96 4.92 -7.46
C MET A 60 -8.95 5.69 -6.60
N ILE A 61 -8.06 4.97 -5.93
CA ILE A 61 -7.12 5.49 -4.92
C ILE A 61 -5.72 5.49 -5.52
N CYS A 62 -5.04 6.63 -5.41
CA CYS A 62 -3.61 6.72 -5.69
C CYS A 62 -2.90 6.31 -4.40
N HIS A 63 -2.44 5.07 -4.35
CA HIS A 63 -1.83 4.45 -3.18
C HIS A 63 -0.32 4.62 -3.20
N GLU A 64 0.25 5.02 -2.07
CA GLU A 64 1.69 5.12 -1.86
C GLU A 64 2.30 3.73 -1.66
N GLU A 65 3.35 3.39 -2.41
CA GLU A 65 4.03 2.10 -2.31
C GLU A 65 5.30 2.25 -1.48
N TRP A 66 5.38 1.48 -0.40
CA TRP A 66 6.44 1.54 0.59
C TRP A 66 7.25 0.26 0.62
N GLU A 67 8.57 0.40 0.62
CA GLU A 67 9.53 -0.67 0.88
C GLU A 67 10.07 -0.51 2.30
N TYR A 68 10.13 -1.61 3.05
CA TYR A 68 10.70 -1.63 4.39
C TYR A 68 11.99 -2.45 4.37
N VAL A 69 13.13 -1.79 4.57
CA VAL A 69 14.44 -2.44 4.75
C VAL A 69 14.64 -2.66 6.24
N ASP A 70 14.16 -3.82 6.70
CA ASP A 70 14.07 -4.12 8.14
C ASP A 70 15.44 -4.04 8.83
N ASP A 71 16.53 -4.60 8.27
CA ASP A 71 17.86 -4.55 8.90
C ASP A 71 18.43 -3.14 9.09
N ALA A 72 17.99 -2.18 8.28
CA ALA A 72 18.46 -0.79 8.32
C ALA A 72 17.44 0.16 8.98
N HIS A 73 16.28 -0.36 9.39
CA HIS A 73 15.12 0.41 9.84
C HIS A 73 14.74 1.53 8.85
N ILE A 74 14.74 1.25 7.54
CA ILE A 74 14.39 2.24 6.51
C ILE A 74 13.00 1.96 5.95
N ALA A 75 12.11 2.95 6.02
CA ALA A 75 10.85 2.99 5.29
C ALA A 75 11.02 3.90 4.08
N ARG A 76 11.08 3.29 2.89
CA ARG A 76 11.34 3.97 1.63
C ARG A 76 10.07 4.07 0.81
N LEU A 77 9.67 5.28 0.43
CA LEU A 77 8.63 5.48 -0.57
C LEU A 77 9.22 5.21 -1.96
N ILE A 78 8.69 4.18 -2.63
CA ILE A 78 9.24 3.69 -3.91
C ILE A 78 8.33 3.98 -5.11
N GLY A 79 7.06 4.29 -4.88
CA GLY A 79 6.11 4.39 -5.98
C GLY A 79 4.74 4.91 -5.60
N PHE A 80 3.92 5.07 -6.63
CA PHE A 80 2.49 5.26 -6.52
C PHE A 80 1.80 4.33 -7.51
N ARG A 81 0.70 3.70 -7.07
CA ARG A 81 -0.14 2.87 -7.94
C ARG A 81 -1.60 3.22 -7.81
N LEU A 82 -2.35 3.02 -8.89
CA LEU A 82 -3.81 3.15 -8.84
C LEU A 82 -4.42 1.83 -8.37
N ILE A 83 -5.20 1.86 -7.29
CA ILE A 83 -5.93 0.70 -6.78
C ILE A 83 -7.40 1.03 -6.50
N CYS A 84 -8.25 0.00 -6.46
CA CYS A 84 -9.63 0.15 -6.03
C CYS A 84 -9.73 0.23 -4.49
N ARG A 85 -10.89 0.67 -4.00
CA ARG A 85 -11.18 0.78 -2.57
C ARG A 85 -11.02 -0.54 -1.82
N ASP A 86 -11.45 -1.65 -2.42
CA ASP A 86 -11.41 -2.96 -1.75
C ASP A 86 -9.97 -3.46 -1.60
N CYS A 87 -9.13 -3.33 -2.64
CA CYS A 87 -7.69 -3.60 -2.54
C CYS A 87 -7.02 -2.69 -1.50
N ASN A 88 -7.41 -1.41 -1.43
CA ASN A 88 -6.89 -0.49 -0.42
C ASN A 88 -7.27 -0.90 1.00
N PHE A 89 -8.48 -1.42 1.23
CA PHE A 89 -8.85 -1.96 2.54
C PHE A 89 -8.06 -3.21 2.90
N VAL A 90 -7.68 -4.03 1.92
CA VAL A 90 -6.79 -5.16 2.17
C VAL A 90 -5.38 -4.69 2.57
N ASN A 91 -4.79 -3.73 1.85
CA ASN A 91 -3.49 -3.16 2.23
C ASN A 91 -3.53 -2.57 3.64
N HIS A 92 -4.59 -1.83 3.96
CA HIS A 92 -4.82 -1.25 5.29
C HIS A 92 -5.77 -2.09 6.15
N TYR A 93 -5.53 -3.41 6.24
CA TYR A 93 -6.45 -4.34 6.92
C TYR A 93 -6.79 -3.92 8.37
N GLY A 94 -5.81 -3.42 9.14
CA GLY A 94 -6.03 -2.89 10.48
C GLY A 94 -7.03 -1.73 10.49
N LYS A 95 -6.91 -0.79 9.53
CA LYS A 95 -7.87 0.30 9.36
C LYS A 95 -9.24 -0.20 8.93
N ALA A 96 -9.30 -1.17 8.02
CA ALA A 96 -10.54 -1.82 7.62
C ALA A 96 -11.28 -2.43 8.83
N GLY A 97 -10.55 -3.06 9.75
CA GLY A 97 -11.09 -3.54 11.03
C GLY A 97 -11.76 -2.44 11.85
N THR A 98 -11.12 -1.28 12.04
CA THR A 98 -11.71 -0.15 12.77
C THR A 98 -12.98 0.41 12.13
N LEU A 99 -13.21 0.12 10.85
CA LEU A 99 -14.37 0.58 10.08
C LEU A 99 -15.44 -0.51 9.92
N GLY A 100 -15.27 -1.68 10.55
CA GLY A 100 -16.19 -2.82 10.39
C GLY A 100 -16.12 -3.49 9.02
N ARG A 101 -14.99 -3.38 8.30
CA ARG A 101 -14.79 -3.87 6.93
C ARG A 101 -13.77 -5.01 6.83
N ALA A 102 -13.38 -5.62 7.95
CA ALA A 102 -12.39 -6.70 7.97
C ALA A 102 -12.84 -7.93 7.17
N GLU A 103 -14.10 -8.34 7.32
CA GLU A 103 -14.67 -9.48 6.59
C GLU A 103 -14.68 -9.22 5.07
N ASP A 104 -15.12 -8.04 4.64
CA ASP A 104 -15.08 -7.66 3.23
C ASP A 104 -13.66 -7.68 2.65
N ALA A 105 -12.67 -7.20 3.41
CA ALA A 105 -11.28 -7.22 2.99
C ALA A 105 -10.75 -8.67 2.89
N LEU A 106 -11.08 -9.53 3.84
CA LEU A 106 -10.74 -10.96 3.81
C LEU A 106 -11.33 -11.65 2.57
N LEU A 107 -12.63 -11.45 2.30
CA LEU A 107 -13.31 -12.01 1.14
C LEU A 107 -12.72 -11.48 -0.17
N HIS A 108 -12.36 -10.19 -0.21
CA HIS A 108 -11.71 -9.60 -1.37
C HIS A 108 -10.31 -10.17 -1.62
N LEU A 109 -9.49 -10.32 -0.57
CA LEU A 109 -8.16 -10.95 -0.66
C LEU A 109 -8.28 -12.38 -1.21
N SER A 110 -9.19 -13.16 -0.64
CA SER A 110 -9.50 -14.53 -1.06
C SER A 110 -9.84 -14.59 -2.56
N LYS A 111 -10.76 -13.73 -3.01
CA LYS A 111 -11.19 -13.61 -4.41
C LYS A 111 -10.04 -13.23 -5.36
N VAL A 112 -9.27 -12.19 -5.03
CA VAL A 112 -8.19 -11.68 -5.91
C VAL A 112 -7.08 -12.71 -6.07
N ASN A 113 -6.76 -13.44 -5.00
CA ASN A 113 -5.74 -14.48 -5.01
C ASN A 113 -6.24 -15.84 -5.49
N GLN A 114 -7.55 -16.02 -5.69
CA GLN A 114 -8.17 -17.30 -6.04
C GLN A 114 -7.84 -18.42 -5.04
N ILE A 115 -7.86 -18.08 -3.76
CA ILE A 115 -7.60 -19.02 -2.65
C ILE A 115 -8.87 -19.20 -1.82
N LYS A 116 -8.83 -20.17 -0.90
CA LYS A 116 -9.90 -20.30 0.11
C LYS A 116 -9.70 -19.28 1.21
N GLU A 117 -10.78 -18.98 1.93
CA GLU A 117 -10.77 -18.03 3.04
C GLU A 117 -9.76 -18.41 4.14
N GLU A 118 -9.56 -19.70 4.42
CA GLU A 118 -8.59 -20.15 5.41
C GLU A 118 -7.16 -19.72 5.03
N ALA A 119 -6.78 -19.91 3.77
CA ALA A 119 -5.48 -19.47 3.28
C ALA A 119 -5.36 -17.94 3.24
N ALA A 120 -6.47 -17.23 3.03
CA ALA A 120 -6.50 -15.77 3.12
C ALA A 120 -6.30 -15.28 4.57
N LYS A 121 -6.87 -15.98 5.56
CA LYS A 121 -6.64 -15.72 6.99
C LYS A 121 -5.17 -15.96 7.36
N ASP A 122 -4.55 -17.01 6.84
CA ASP A 122 -3.12 -17.28 7.06
C ASP A 122 -2.24 -16.13 6.54
N ILE A 123 -2.52 -15.59 5.35
CA ILE A 123 -1.81 -14.43 4.78
C ILE A 123 -1.99 -13.19 5.66
N ILE A 124 -3.21 -12.94 6.13
CA ILE A 124 -3.51 -11.81 7.02
C ILE A 124 -2.77 -11.96 8.35
N SER A 125 -2.79 -13.15 8.95
CA SER A 125 -2.08 -13.44 10.20
C SER A 125 -0.58 -13.17 10.04
N ALA A 126 0.05 -13.70 9.00
CA ALA A 126 1.47 -13.46 8.73
C ALA A 126 1.78 -11.97 8.51
N SER A 127 0.87 -11.23 7.88
CA SER A 127 1.02 -9.78 7.67
C SER A 127 0.89 -9.00 8.98
N ILE A 128 0.03 -9.44 9.89
CA ILE A 128 -0.12 -8.87 11.25
C ILE A 128 1.12 -9.17 12.08
N ASP A 129 1.66 -10.40 12.04
CA ASP A 129 2.89 -10.75 12.76
C ASP A 129 4.06 -9.88 12.30
N LYS A 130 4.19 -9.68 10.99
CA LYS A 130 5.19 -8.78 10.41
C LYS A 130 4.98 -7.32 10.82
N TRP A 131 3.73 -6.89 10.91
CA TRP A 131 3.40 -5.55 11.39
C TRP A 131 3.74 -5.37 12.87
N ILE A 132 3.50 -6.37 13.72
CA ILE A 132 3.88 -6.35 15.15
C ILE A 132 5.39 -6.21 15.28
N GLU A 133 6.16 -7.03 14.55
CA GLU A 133 7.63 -6.97 14.52
C GLU A 133 8.10 -5.55 14.14
N ARG A 134 7.64 -5.03 13.01
CA ARG A 134 8.05 -3.71 12.51
C ARG A 134 7.60 -2.56 13.41
N SER A 135 6.46 -2.71 14.09
CA SER A 135 5.92 -1.70 14.99
C SER A 135 6.65 -1.62 16.33
N SER A 136 7.53 -2.59 16.63
CA SER A 136 8.41 -2.55 17.81
C SER A 136 9.70 -1.73 17.60
N ILE A 137 9.96 -1.31 16.35
CA ILE A 137 11.10 -0.48 15.97
C ILE A 137 10.68 1.00 16.02
N GLU A 138 11.32 1.80 16.87
CA GLU A 138 10.97 3.21 17.08
C GLU A 138 11.76 4.18 16.18
N ASP A 139 12.94 3.78 15.68
CA ASP A 139 13.92 4.64 15.02
C ASP A 139 13.91 4.52 13.48
N TRP A 140 12.72 4.34 12.89
CA TRP A 140 12.58 4.28 11.45
C TRP A 140 13.09 5.55 10.76
N LYS A 141 13.98 5.36 9.78
CA LYS A 141 14.37 6.40 8.83
C LYS A 141 13.39 6.40 7.66
N ILE A 142 12.89 7.58 7.32
CA ILE A 142 11.96 7.74 6.21
C ILE A 142 12.71 8.38 5.05
N GLU A 143 12.62 7.79 3.87
CA GLU A 143 13.23 8.35 2.68
C GLU A 143 12.35 8.14 1.44
N ILE A 144 12.56 8.98 0.43
CA ILE A 144 11.94 8.85 -0.88
C ILE A 144 13.00 8.33 -1.83
N SER A 145 12.69 7.27 -2.58
CA SER A 145 13.70 6.66 -3.46
C SER A 145 14.18 7.67 -4.53
N PRO A 146 15.48 7.69 -4.87
CA PRO A 146 16.00 8.60 -5.90
C PRO A 146 15.32 8.43 -7.26
N LYS A 147 14.91 7.21 -7.59
CA LYS A 147 14.15 6.91 -8.81
C LYS A 147 12.79 7.61 -8.79
N LEU A 148 12.09 7.59 -7.66
CA LEU A 148 10.79 8.24 -7.53
C LEU A 148 10.92 9.77 -7.59
N ILE A 149 11.97 10.35 -6.99
CA ILE A 149 12.27 11.78 -7.10
C ILE A 149 12.54 12.17 -8.56
N ALA A 150 13.31 11.37 -9.30
CA ALA A 150 13.56 11.63 -10.72
C ALA A 150 12.26 11.57 -11.55
N GLU A 151 11.32 10.70 -11.19
CA GLU A 151 10.03 10.59 -11.86
C GLU A 151 9.04 11.71 -11.46
N TYR A 152 9.11 12.18 -10.22
CA TYR A 152 8.26 13.22 -9.64
C TYR A 152 9.13 14.27 -8.94
N PRO A 153 9.67 15.27 -9.68
CA PRO A 153 10.59 16.25 -9.13
C PRO A 153 10.04 17.07 -7.96
N ILE A 154 8.71 17.18 -7.83
CA ILE A 154 8.06 17.82 -6.67
C ILE A 154 8.41 17.16 -5.34
N LEU A 155 8.87 15.91 -5.35
CA LEU A 155 9.24 15.17 -4.15
C LEU A 155 10.61 15.56 -3.59
N HIS A 156 11.43 16.31 -4.34
CA HIS A 156 12.81 16.63 -3.94
C HIS A 156 12.89 17.30 -2.56
N ASP A 157 11.96 18.21 -2.27
CA ASP A 157 11.94 19.00 -1.02
C ASP A 157 10.89 18.49 -0.03
N VAL A 158 10.32 17.30 -0.26
CA VAL A 158 9.30 16.73 0.62
C VAL A 158 9.97 16.06 1.80
N ASP A 159 9.78 16.66 2.97
CA ASP A 159 10.18 16.09 4.25
C ASP A 159 9.05 15.25 4.85
N LEU A 160 9.34 13.98 5.12
CA LEU A 160 8.41 13.02 5.73
C LEU A 160 8.83 12.67 7.17
N SER A 161 9.90 13.26 7.69
CA SER A 161 10.38 13.06 9.06
C SER A 161 9.44 13.59 10.13
#